data_AF-A0A067CAE1-F1
#
_entry.id   AF-A0A067CAE1-F1
#
_cell.length_a   1.000
_cell.length_b   1.000
_cell.length_c   1.000
_cell.angle_alpha   90.00
_cell.angle_beta   90.00
_cell.angle_gamma   90.00
#
_symmetry.space_group_name_H-M   'P 1'
#
loop_
_entity.id
_entity.type
_entity.pdbx_description
1 polymer ?
#
loop_
_entity_poly.entity_id
_entity_poly.type
_entity_poly.pdbx_seq_one_letter_code
_entity_poly.pdbx_strand_id
1 'polypeptide(L)'
;MSSSRSATMMEPNLNKNVNWMDSPGFAAFYGILLLFIYTIVTMVLPATWSWTGVSIVHGFISFMIMHWIKGSPEEGSMGSGEYREMTFYEQIDDGRPWTWVKKFLILVPTALLLLASVSSNYDTTQLFINCPIWIILVLAKLPELHGVRLFGINGTVGIDDDAKNHVAHCKSS
;
A
#
# COMPACT_ATOMS: atom_id res chain seq x y z
N MET A 1 -46.00 14.29 2.30
CA MET A 1 -45.54 13.54 1.10
C MET A 1 -44.02 13.43 1.17
N SER A 2 -43.54 12.19 1.13
CA SER A 2 -42.17 11.67 0.96
C SER A 2 -40.96 12.52 1.37
N SER A 3 -40.37 12.08 2.49
CA SER A 3 -38.95 12.04 2.82
C SER A 3 -37.96 12.29 1.68
N SER A 4 -37.08 13.26 1.92
CA SER A 4 -35.84 13.56 1.23
C SER A 4 -34.91 12.34 1.24
N ARG A 5 -34.97 11.53 0.20
CA ARG A 5 -33.86 10.64 -0.15
C ARG A 5 -32.77 11.51 -0.78
N SER A 6 -31.90 12.04 0.08
CA SER A 6 -30.56 12.43 -0.34
C SER A 6 -29.92 11.16 -0.88
N ALA A 7 -29.99 10.97 -2.20
CA ALA A 7 -29.11 10.05 -2.87
C ALA A 7 -27.71 10.56 -2.57
N THR A 8 -27.04 9.93 -1.61
CA THR A 8 -25.59 9.98 -1.48
C THR A 8 -25.07 9.44 -2.81
N MET A 9 -24.93 10.32 -3.80
CA MET A 9 -24.18 10.02 -5.01
C MET A 9 -22.82 9.62 -4.47
N MET A 10 -22.46 8.34 -4.61
CA MET A 10 -21.07 7.94 -4.49
C MET A 10 -20.32 8.87 -5.44
N GLU A 11 -19.60 9.86 -4.90
CA GLU A 11 -18.69 10.62 -5.73
C GLU A 11 -17.79 9.57 -6.40
N PRO A 12 -17.72 9.56 -7.74
CA PRO A 12 -16.72 8.75 -8.41
C PRO A 12 -15.37 9.09 -7.80
N ASN A 13 -14.60 8.07 -7.37
CA ASN A 13 -13.21 8.24 -6.92
C ASN A 13 -12.49 9.16 -7.92
N LEU A 14 -12.30 10.44 -7.54
CA LEU A 14 -11.84 11.47 -8.47
C LEU A 14 -10.36 11.26 -8.80
N ASN A 15 -9.64 10.57 -7.91
CA ASN A 15 -8.23 10.30 -8.05
C ASN A 15 -7.94 9.18 -9.07
N LYS A 16 -7.71 9.58 -10.32
CA LYS A 16 -7.36 8.66 -11.42
C LYS A 16 -6.02 7.94 -11.21
N ASN A 17 -5.14 8.45 -10.33
CA ASN A 17 -3.85 7.81 -10.00
C ASN A 17 -4.04 6.40 -9.42
N VAL A 18 -5.16 6.16 -8.73
CA VAL A 18 -5.45 4.90 -8.02
C VAL A 18 -6.75 4.23 -8.46
N ASN A 19 -7.68 4.95 -9.10
CA ASN A 19 -9.01 4.43 -9.45
C ASN A 19 -8.95 3.16 -10.33
N TRP A 20 -7.95 3.03 -11.20
CA TRP A 20 -7.75 1.83 -12.02
C TRP A 20 -7.58 0.53 -11.20
N MET A 21 -7.20 0.62 -9.92
CA MET A 21 -7.04 -0.52 -9.02
C MET A 21 -8.38 -1.11 -8.55
N ASP A 22 -9.47 -0.35 -8.62
CA ASP A 22 -10.83 -0.84 -8.32
C ASP A 22 -11.42 -1.68 -9.47
N SER A 23 -10.72 -1.72 -10.61
CA SER A 23 -11.15 -2.54 -11.74
C SER A 23 -10.96 -4.04 -11.46
N PRO A 24 -11.85 -4.92 -11.96
CA PRO A 24 -11.69 -6.37 -11.83
C PRO A 24 -10.37 -6.90 -12.43
N GLY A 25 -9.82 -6.18 -13.42
CA GLY A 25 -8.55 -6.53 -14.07
C GLY A 25 -7.32 -6.34 -13.19
N PHE A 26 -7.43 -5.54 -12.11
CA PHE A 26 -6.32 -5.26 -11.21
C PHE A 26 -5.75 -6.52 -10.56
N ALA A 27 -6.60 -7.38 -10.01
CA ALA A 27 -6.16 -8.61 -9.36
C ALA A 27 -5.47 -9.56 -10.35
N ALA A 28 -5.99 -9.66 -11.58
CA ALA A 28 -5.39 -10.48 -12.63
C ALA A 28 -4.02 -9.93 -13.06
N PHE A 29 -3.92 -8.62 -13.29
CA PHE A 29 -2.65 -7.93 -13.57
C PHE A 29 -1.63 -8.19 -12.45
N TYR A 30 -2.04 -8.08 -11.19
CA TYR A 30 -1.17 -8.32 -10.04
C TYR A 30 -0.68 -9.77 -9.98
N GLY A 31 -1.57 -10.74 -10.24
CA GLY A 31 -1.20 -12.16 -10.31
C GLY A 31 -0.19 -12.45 -11.42
N ILE A 32 -0.37 -11.85 -12.60
CA ILE A 32 0.57 -11.96 -13.73
C ILE A 32 1.92 -11.32 -13.36
N LEU A 33 1.91 -10.17 -12.70
CA LEU A 33 3.13 -9.51 -12.22
C LEU A 33 3.91 -10.41 -11.24
N LEU A 34 3.21 -11.03 -10.28
CA LEU A 34 3.83 -11.98 -9.34
C LEU A 34 4.40 -13.20 -10.06
N LEU A 35 3.69 -13.73 -11.05
CA LEU A 35 4.18 -14.84 -11.88
C LEU A 35 5.44 -14.42 -12.65
N PHE A 36 5.46 -13.22 -13.22
CA PHE A 36 6.63 -12.69 -13.91
C PHE A 36 7.83 -12.51 -12.96
N ILE A 37 7.62 -12.00 -11.75
CA ILE A 37 8.67 -11.93 -10.74
C ILE A 37 9.17 -13.34 -10.39
N TYR A 38 8.27 -14.30 -10.21
CA TYR A 38 8.61 -15.69 -9.92
C TYR A 38 9.46 -16.31 -11.02
N THR A 39 9.11 -16.14 -12.30
CA THR A 39 9.90 -16.69 -13.41
C THR A 39 11.31 -16.11 -13.42
N ILE A 40 11.46 -14.79 -13.26
CA ILE A 40 12.78 -14.14 -13.18
C ILE A 40 13.59 -14.67 -12.00
N VAL A 41 12.97 -14.78 -10.81
CA VAL A 41 13.65 -15.29 -9.62
C VAL A 41 14.13 -16.74 -9.81
N THR A 42 13.31 -17.62 -10.41
CA THR A 42 13.70 -19.02 -10.65
C THR A 42 14.84 -19.19 -11.66
N MET A 43 15.15 -18.18 -12.46
CA MET A 43 16.32 -18.21 -13.36
C MET A 43 17.63 -17.97 -12.62
N VAL A 44 17.59 -17.39 -11.42
CA VAL A 44 18.77 -16.96 -10.65
C VAL A 44 18.93 -17.75 -9.35
N LEU A 45 17.82 -18.15 -8.73
CA LEU A 45 17.79 -18.87 -7.46
C LEU A 45 17.31 -20.31 -7.62
N PRO A 46 17.78 -21.24 -6.76
CA PRO A 46 17.25 -22.59 -6.72
C PRO A 46 15.78 -22.60 -6.29
N ALA A 47 15.02 -23.59 -6.77
CA ALA A 47 13.58 -23.70 -6.52
C ALA A 47 13.19 -23.63 -5.03
N THR A 48 14.05 -24.14 -4.14
CA THR A 48 13.85 -24.10 -2.68
C THR A 48 13.86 -22.70 -2.08
N TRP A 49 14.46 -21.72 -2.77
CA TRP A 49 14.55 -20.32 -2.33
C TRP A 49 13.71 -19.37 -3.18
N SER A 50 13.07 -19.85 -4.25
CA SER A 50 12.37 -18.98 -5.20
C SER A 50 11.24 -18.18 -4.57
N TRP A 51 10.42 -18.78 -3.70
CA TRP A 51 9.34 -18.06 -3.03
C TRP A 51 9.84 -17.03 -2.01
N THR A 52 10.96 -17.29 -1.36
CA THR A 52 11.65 -16.31 -0.50
C THR A 52 12.18 -15.15 -1.36
N GLY A 53 12.80 -15.44 -2.51
CA GLY A 53 13.23 -14.42 -3.46
C GLY A 53 12.08 -13.56 -3.98
N VAL A 54 10.94 -14.17 -4.33
CA VAL A 54 9.72 -13.43 -4.72
C VAL A 54 9.24 -12.54 -3.59
N SER A 55 9.20 -13.04 -2.35
CA SER A 55 8.76 -12.26 -1.18
C SER A 55 9.67 -11.05 -0.92
N ILE A 56 10.99 -11.19 -1.10
CA ILE A 56 11.96 -10.09 -0.97
C ILE A 56 11.74 -9.04 -2.07
N VAL A 57 11.69 -9.46 -3.33
CA VAL A 57 11.52 -8.55 -4.48
C VAL A 57 10.17 -7.84 -4.40
N HIS A 58 9.10 -8.59 -4.15
CA HIS A 58 7.76 -8.06 -3.95
C HIS A 58 7.72 -7.08 -2.78
N GLY A 59 8.28 -7.45 -1.64
CA GLY A 59 8.26 -6.62 -0.44
C GLY A 59 8.97 -5.29 -0.64
N PHE A 60 10.17 -5.31 -1.24
CA PHE A 60 10.91 -4.08 -1.53
C PHE A 60 10.16 -3.18 -2.51
N ILE A 61 9.75 -3.70 -3.67
CA ILE A 61 9.06 -2.93 -4.71
C ILE A 61 7.72 -2.41 -4.19
N SER A 62 6.93 -3.28 -3.55
CA SER A 62 5.63 -2.92 -3.02
C SER A 62 5.75 -1.83 -1.96
N PHE A 63 6.72 -1.91 -1.05
CA PHE A 63 6.90 -0.90 -0.01
C PHE A 63 7.33 0.45 -0.60
N MET A 64 8.26 0.44 -1.57
CA MET A 64 8.66 1.66 -2.26
C MET A 64 7.48 2.33 -2.97
N ILE A 65 6.74 1.60 -3.80
CA ILE A 65 5.63 2.19 -4.56
C ILE A 65 4.51 2.66 -3.64
N MET A 66 4.10 1.83 -2.68
CA MET A 66 2.88 2.06 -1.90
C MET A 66 3.10 3.05 -0.75
N HIS A 67 4.27 3.02 -0.11
CA HIS A 67 4.51 3.71 1.17
C HIS A 67 5.62 4.75 1.12
N TRP A 68 6.47 4.74 0.09
CA TRP A 68 7.52 5.74 -0.07
C TRP A 68 7.13 6.85 -1.05
N ILE A 69 6.59 6.48 -2.22
CA ILE A 69 6.18 7.45 -3.24
C ILE A 69 4.93 8.22 -2.79
N LYS A 70 4.97 9.55 -2.96
CA LYS A 70 3.91 10.50 -2.62
C LYS A 70 3.52 11.37 -3.82
N GLY A 71 2.35 12.00 -3.73
CA GLY A 71 1.83 12.93 -4.74
C GLY A 71 1.07 12.23 -5.86
N SER A 72 0.43 13.03 -6.71
CA SER A 72 -0.27 12.57 -7.91
C SER A 72 0.17 13.36 -9.15
N PRO A 73 0.40 12.71 -10.32
CA PRO A 73 0.74 13.40 -11.56
C PRO A 73 -0.30 14.44 -12.01
N GLU A 74 -1.56 14.28 -11.60
CA GLU A 74 -2.67 15.16 -12.01
C GLU A 74 -2.71 16.50 -11.25
N GLU A 75 -1.89 16.66 -10.20
CA GLU A 75 -1.77 17.92 -9.44
C GLU A 75 -1.36 19.11 -10.32
N GLY A 76 -0.60 18.88 -11.40
CA GLY A 76 -0.08 19.94 -12.25
C GLY A 76 -1.11 20.62 -13.18
N SER A 77 -2.32 20.08 -13.32
CA SER A 77 -3.29 20.58 -14.31
C SER A 77 -4.56 21.19 -13.73
N MET A 78 -5.09 20.65 -12.62
CA MET A 78 -6.37 21.11 -12.00
C MET A 78 -6.51 20.76 -10.48
N GLY A 79 -5.44 20.47 -9.72
CA GLY A 79 -5.53 19.88 -8.38
C GLY A 79 -5.20 20.81 -7.20
N SER A 80 -6.03 20.77 -6.16
CA SER A 80 -6.00 21.44 -4.84
C SER A 80 -4.79 21.13 -3.94
N GLY A 81 -3.76 20.42 -4.42
CA GLY A 81 -2.62 20.00 -3.60
C GLY A 81 -2.93 18.95 -2.54
N GLU A 82 -4.16 18.42 -2.49
CA GLU A 82 -4.64 17.49 -1.45
C GLU A 82 -3.86 16.16 -1.41
N TYR A 83 -3.34 15.69 -2.55
CA TYR A 83 -2.61 14.42 -2.64
C TYR A 83 -1.10 14.54 -2.44
N ARG A 84 -0.58 15.76 -2.27
CA ARG A 84 0.86 16.02 -2.27
C ARG A 84 1.58 15.39 -1.08
N GLU A 85 0.86 15.19 0.03
CA GLU A 85 1.40 14.59 1.25
C GLU A 85 1.06 13.11 1.42
N MET A 86 0.10 12.62 0.64
CA MET A 86 -0.41 11.26 0.72
C MET A 86 0.45 10.32 -0.11
N THR A 87 0.84 9.21 0.52
CA THR A 87 1.47 8.07 -0.15
C THR A 87 0.50 7.42 -1.12
N PHE A 88 1.02 6.71 -2.12
CA PHE A 88 0.18 6.03 -3.10
C PHE A 88 -0.85 5.08 -2.45
N TYR A 89 -0.50 4.42 -1.34
CA TYR A 89 -1.44 3.57 -0.59
C TYR A 89 -2.57 4.36 0.10
N GLU A 90 -2.25 5.52 0.66
CA GLU A 90 -3.23 6.38 1.34
C GLU A 90 -4.23 6.96 0.36
N GLN A 91 -3.78 7.23 -0.87
CA GLN A 91 -4.63 7.71 -1.95
C GLN A 91 -5.72 6.71 -2.36
N ILE A 92 -5.49 5.40 -2.19
CA ILE A 92 -6.43 4.34 -2.58
C ILE A 92 -7.75 4.50 -1.83
N ASP A 93 -8.85 4.55 -2.60
CA ASP A 93 -10.21 4.68 -2.12
C ASP A 93 -10.43 5.86 -1.17
N ASP A 94 -9.77 6.98 -1.43
CA ASP A 94 -9.84 8.20 -0.61
C ASP A 94 -9.50 7.92 0.86
N GLY A 95 -8.51 7.07 1.11
CA GLY A 95 -8.10 6.69 2.46
C GLY A 95 -9.04 5.72 3.18
N ARG A 96 -10.21 5.36 2.60
CA ARG A 96 -11.17 4.46 3.26
C ARG A 96 -10.50 3.14 3.68
N PRO A 97 -10.65 2.70 4.94
CA PRO A 97 -10.05 1.46 5.41
C PRO A 97 -10.85 0.24 4.91
N TRP A 98 -10.21 -0.92 4.85
CA TRP A 98 -10.87 -2.22 4.60
C TRP A 98 -11.68 -2.34 3.30
N THR A 99 -11.33 -1.56 2.28
CA THR A 99 -11.88 -1.70 0.93
C THR A 99 -11.41 -3.00 0.28
N TRP A 100 -12.04 -3.38 -0.83
CA TRP A 100 -11.70 -4.60 -1.54
C TRP A 100 -10.22 -4.59 -1.98
N VAL A 101 -9.75 -3.48 -2.56
CA VAL A 101 -8.35 -3.31 -2.98
C VAL A 101 -7.39 -3.42 -1.79
N LYS A 102 -7.66 -2.73 -0.67
CA LYS A 102 -6.78 -2.78 0.50
C LYS A 102 -6.72 -4.17 1.13
N LYS A 103 -7.85 -4.88 1.20
CA LYS A 103 -7.89 -6.29 1.65
C LYS A 103 -7.06 -7.19 0.73
N PHE A 104 -7.21 -7.03 -0.58
CA PHE A 104 -6.41 -7.76 -1.56
C PHE A 104 -4.90 -7.52 -1.36
N LEU A 105 -4.48 -6.25 -1.21
CA LEU A 105 -3.08 -5.88 -1.00
C LEU A 105 -2.47 -6.37 0.33
N ILE A 106 -3.30 -6.65 1.34
CA ILE A 106 -2.87 -7.29 2.60
C ILE A 106 -2.79 -8.82 2.43
N LEU A 107 -3.70 -9.40 1.65
CA LEU A 107 -3.76 -10.84 1.42
C LEU A 107 -2.56 -11.33 0.60
N VAL A 108 -2.11 -10.56 -0.39
CA VAL A 108 -0.95 -10.92 -1.23
C VAL A 108 0.32 -11.26 -0.43
N PRO A 109 0.89 -10.38 0.41
CA PRO A 109 2.09 -10.71 1.16
C PRO A 109 1.85 -11.86 2.15
N THR A 110 0.62 -12.02 2.64
CA THR A 110 0.24 -13.17 3.49
C THR A 110 0.29 -14.49 2.70
N ALA A 111 -0.24 -14.50 1.48
CA ALA A 111 -0.16 -15.66 0.60
C ALA A 111 1.29 -16.00 0.21
N LEU A 112 2.12 -14.98 -0.05
CA LEU A 112 3.55 -15.18 -0.33
C LEU A 112 4.30 -15.80 0.85
N LEU A 113 4.05 -15.33 2.09
CA LEU A 113 4.61 -15.94 3.29
C LEU A 113 4.22 -17.42 3.41
N LEU A 114 2.93 -17.74 3.18
CA LEU A 114 2.45 -19.12 3.24
C LEU A 114 3.08 -20.00 2.14
N LEU A 115 3.18 -19.50 0.92
CA LEU A 115 3.83 -20.21 -0.19
C LEU A 115 5.31 -20.46 0.09
N ALA A 116 6.04 -19.46 0.61
CA ALA A 116 7.43 -19.61 1.02
C ALA A 116 7.59 -20.63 2.16
N SER A 117 6.68 -20.61 3.13
CA SER A 117 6.68 -21.55 4.26
C SER A 117 6.42 -22.99 3.81
N VAL A 118 5.40 -23.21 3.00
CA VAL A 118 5.03 -24.56 2.53
C VAL A 118 6.08 -25.13 1.58
N SER A 119 6.59 -24.32 0.64
CA SER A 119 7.59 -24.77 -0.34
C SER A 119 8.95 -25.09 0.29
N SER A 120 9.32 -24.40 1.37
CA SER A 120 10.55 -24.65 2.12
C SER A 120 10.40 -25.73 3.21
N ASN A 121 9.21 -26.35 3.31
CA ASN A 121 8.87 -27.28 4.38
C ASN A 121 9.13 -26.69 5.78
N TYR A 122 8.74 -25.43 5.96
CA TYR A 122 8.90 -24.66 7.20
C TYR A 122 10.35 -24.53 7.65
N ASP A 123 11.29 -24.41 6.70
CA ASP A 123 12.68 -24.13 7.01
C ASP A 123 12.80 -22.85 7.85
N THR A 124 13.46 -22.97 9.00
CA THR A 124 13.59 -21.88 9.97
C THR A 124 14.30 -20.67 9.38
N THR A 125 15.34 -20.87 8.55
CA THR A 125 16.11 -19.77 7.95
C THR A 125 15.23 -18.95 7.02
N GLN A 126 14.45 -19.61 6.17
CA GLN A 126 13.53 -18.93 5.26
C GLN A 126 12.39 -18.24 6.02
N LEU A 127 11.86 -18.84 7.09
CA LEU A 127 10.86 -18.19 7.95
C LEU A 127 11.41 -16.93 8.62
N PHE A 128 12.63 -16.96 9.13
CA PHE A 128 13.28 -15.79 9.74
C PHE A 128 13.49 -14.64 8.76
N ILE A 129 13.50 -14.90 7.45
CA ILE A 129 13.58 -13.87 6.41
C ILE A 129 12.18 -13.38 6.01
N ASN A 130 11.25 -14.29 5.72
CA ASN A 130 9.94 -13.93 5.20
C ASN A 130 9.02 -13.31 6.27
N CYS A 131 9.10 -13.74 7.53
CA CYS A 131 8.26 -13.21 8.60
C CYS A 131 8.47 -11.70 8.84
N PRO A 132 9.71 -11.18 9.01
CA PRO A 132 9.93 -9.74 9.13
C PRO A 132 9.43 -8.94 7.93
N ILE A 133 9.63 -9.43 6.70
CA ILE A 133 9.14 -8.78 5.48
C ILE A 133 7.61 -8.68 5.53
N TRP A 134 6.94 -9.79 5.83
CA TRP A 134 5.49 -9.83 5.96
C TRP A 134 4.98 -8.89 7.06
N ILE A 135 5.62 -8.89 8.24
CA ILE A 135 5.25 -7.99 9.35
C ILE A 135 5.33 -6.53 8.89
N ILE A 136 6.44 -6.11 8.28
CA ILE A 136 6.61 -4.73 7.79
C ILE A 136 5.52 -4.37 6.78
N LEU A 137 5.25 -5.25 5.82
CA LEU A 137 4.27 -5.00 4.76
C LEU A 137 2.83 -4.95 5.26
N VAL A 138 2.49 -5.76 6.28
CA VAL A 138 1.14 -5.76 6.88
C VAL A 138 0.98 -4.56 7.78
N LEU A 139 1.96 -4.28 8.66
CA LEU A 139 1.93 -3.11 9.54
C LEU A 139 1.73 -1.83 8.73
N ALA A 140 2.51 -1.62 7.67
CA ALA A 140 2.40 -0.44 6.80
C ALA A 140 1.02 -0.29 6.15
N LYS A 141 0.25 -1.37 6.00
CA LYS A 141 -1.11 -1.37 5.40
C LYS A 141 -2.22 -1.24 6.44
N LEU A 142 -1.90 -1.23 7.74
CA LEU A 142 -2.92 -1.07 8.77
C LEU A 142 -3.51 0.34 8.75
N PRO A 143 -4.83 0.48 8.96
CA PRO A 143 -5.50 1.78 8.95
C PRO A 143 -5.05 2.67 10.11
N GLU A 144 -4.55 2.10 11.21
CA GLU A 144 -4.04 2.87 12.35
C GLU A 144 -2.76 3.65 12.04
N LEU A 145 -2.02 3.26 11.00
CA LEU A 145 -0.83 3.98 10.55
C LEU A 145 -1.13 5.00 9.44
N HIS A 146 -2.40 5.22 9.10
CA HIS A 146 -2.79 6.20 8.09
C HIS A 146 -2.42 7.61 8.53
N GLY A 147 -1.67 8.35 7.71
CA GLY A 147 -1.17 9.68 8.02
C GLY A 147 -0.06 9.72 9.09
N VAL A 148 0.32 8.58 9.67
CA VAL A 148 1.35 8.50 10.70
C VAL A 148 2.68 8.13 10.06
N ARG A 149 3.59 9.09 10.03
CA ARG A 149 4.98 8.85 9.59
C ARG A 149 5.78 8.37 10.77
N LEU A 150 6.02 7.05 10.85
CA LEU A 150 6.89 6.50 11.89
C LEU A 150 8.25 7.22 11.87
N PHE A 151 8.62 7.79 13.02
CA PHE A 151 9.86 8.54 13.24
C PHE A 151 10.06 9.82 12.40
N GLY A 152 9.00 10.35 11.77
CA GLY A 152 9.12 11.53 10.90
C GLY A 152 9.91 11.28 9.60
N ILE A 153 10.21 10.01 9.30
CA ILE A 153 10.82 9.59 8.04
C ILE A 153 9.81 9.84 6.91
N ASN A 154 10.29 10.33 5.77
CA ASN A 154 9.48 10.74 4.62
C ASN A 154 8.57 11.96 4.90
N GLY A 155 8.93 12.85 5.84
CA GLY A 155 8.24 14.15 6.02
C GLY A 155 8.63 15.18 4.94
N THR A 156 7.66 15.96 4.48
CA THR A 156 7.82 17.10 3.58
C THR A 156 8.11 18.37 4.40
N VAL A 157 9.33 18.87 4.30
CA VAL A 157 9.82 20.04 5.05
C VAL A 157 9.02 21.29 4.65
N GLY A 158 8.54 22.05 5.64
CA GLY A 158 7.83 23.33 5.43
C GLY A 158 6.32 23.24 5.22
N ILE A 159 5.69 22.06 5.25
CA ILE A 159 4.21 21.93 5.24
C ILE A 159 3.73 21.10 6.44
N ASP A 160 4.44 19.99 6.71
CA ASP A 160 4.19 19.18 7.90
C ASP A 160 4.53 19.90 9.22
N ASP A 161 5.40 20.91 9.13
CA ASP A 161 5.77 21.77 10.23
C ASP A 161 4.63 22.74 10.58
N ASP A 162 3.92 23.26 9.57
CA ASP A 162 2.75 24.14 9.76
C ASP A 162 1.58 23.37 10.39
N ALA A 163 1.30 22.15 9.93
CA ALA A 163 0.25 21.30 10.52
C ALA A 163 0.52 21.00 12.01
N LYS A 164 1.78 20.72 12.38
CA LYS A 164 2.17 20.52 13.79
C LYS A 164 2.00 21.80 14.61
N ASN A 165 2.38 22.95 14.05
CA ASN A 165 2.27 24.25 14.72
C ASN A 165 0.80 24.65 14.95
N HIS A 166 -0.09 24.38 13.99
CA HIS A 166 -1.53 24.62 14.13
C HIS A 166 -2.16 23.74 15.23
N VAL A 167 -1.82 22.46 15.28
CA VAL A 167 -2.33 21.54 16.32
C VAL A 167 -1.77 21.90 17.70
N ALA A 168 -0.51 22.32 17.79
CA ALA A 168 0.09 22.78 19.04
C ALA A 168 -0.62 24.02 19.59
N HIS A 169 -0.92 25.01 18.73
CA HIS A 169 -1.68 26.20 19.13
C HIS A 169 -3.12 25.90 19.58
N CYS A 170 -3.77 24.91 18.98
CA CYS A 170 -5.14 24.53 19.34
C CYS A 170 -5.21 23.77 20.69
N LYS A 171 -4.12 23.11 21.10
CA LYS A 171 -4.02 22.44 22.42
C LYS A 171 -3.52 23.34 23.54
N SER A 172 -2.92 24.49 23.22
CA SER A 172 -2.41 25.45 24.22
C SER A 172 -3.43 26.53 24.60
N SER A 173 -4.66 26.46 24.09
CA SER A 173 -5.75 27.40 24.33
C SER A 173 -6.93 26.73 25.03
#